data_AF-A0A813ET07-F1
#
_entry.id   AF-A0A813ET07-F1
#
_cell.length_a   1.000
_cell.length_b   1.000
_cell.length_c   1.000
_cell.angle_alpha   90.00
_cell.angle_beta   90.00
_cell.angle_gamma   90.00
#
_symmetry.space_group_name_H-M   'P 1'
#
loop_
_entity.id
_entity.type
_entity.pdbx_description
1 polymer ?
#
loop_
_entity_poly.entity_id
_entity_poly.type
_entity_poly.pdbx_seq_one_letter_code
_entity_poly.pdbx_strand_id
1 'polypeptide(L)'
;DLGVEHHSQLAAGPLTVDMCHVPSMTVLEAAARWQFYLRSPQVTALARRRQELLRAMGFKLVVLPYHRWEALQDDAAKAAYLRQLLPAQVFATSASDAHQSVTQEASGQAAES
;
A
#
# COMPACT_ATOMS: atom_id res chain seq x y z
N ASP A 1 7.41 -7.87 -8.69
CA ASP A 1 6.48 -8.14 -7.58
C ASP A 1 7.18 -7.88 -6.25
N LEU A 2 6.48 -7.32 -5.27
CA LEU A 2 6.99 -7.02 -3.91
C LEU A 2 6.58 -8.08 -2.87
N GLY A 3 5.66 -9.00 -3.21
CA GLY A 3 5.22 -10.05 -2.29
C GLY A 3 4.44 -9.52 -1.07
N VAL A 4 3.79 -8.37 -1.21
CA VAL A 4 3.01 -7.70 -0.16
C VAL A 4 1.53 -7.89 -0.43
N GLU A 5 0.82 -8.49 0.52
CA GLU A 5 -0.64 -8.58 0.49
C GLU A 5 -1.26 -7.18 0.50
N HIS A 6 -2.23 -6.95 -0.38
CA HIS A 6 -2.92 -5.66 -0.46
C HIS A 6 -4.31 -5.82 -1.07
N HIS A 7 -5.20 -4.90 -0.75
CA HIS A 7 -6.50 -4.76 -1.38
C HIS A 7 -6.47 -3.63 -2.40
N SER A 8 -6.83 -3.94 -3.65
CA SER A 8 -6.99 -2.93 -4.69
C SER A 8 -8.42 -2.37 -4.68
N GLN A 9 -8.55 -1.07 -4.99
CA GLN A 9 -9.86 -0.39 -5.15
C GLN A 9 -10.78 -0.52 -3.92
N LEU A 10 -10.22 -0.41 -2.72
CA LEU A 10 -10.97 -0.55 -1.47
C LEU A 10 -11.88 0.68 -1.23
N ALA A 11 -13.14 0.44 -0.85
CA ALA A 11 -14.04 1.50 -0.45
C ALA A 11 -13.67 2.08 0.92
N ALA A 12 -13.64 3.40 1.02
CA ALA A 12 -13.36 4.20 2.22
C ALA A 12 -14.40 5.32 2.31
N GLY A 13 -15.58 5.00 2.86
CA GLY A 13 -16.71 5.91 2.87
C GLY A 13 -17.12 6.28 1.44
N PRO A 14 -17.21 7.58 1.07
CA PRO A 14 -17.55 8.01 -0.29
C PRO A 14 -16.36 7.95 -1.26
N LEU A 15 -15.17 7.58 -0.79
CA LEU A 15 -13.95 7.52 -1.59
C LEU A 15 -13.58 6.06 -1.88
N THR A 16 -12.89 5.82 -2.97
CA THR A 16 -12.19 4.55 -3.24
C THR A 16 -10.69 4.79 -3.17
N VAL A 17 -9.92 3.91 -2.53
CA VAL A 17 -8.45 3.99 -2.51
C VAL A 17 -7.84 2.97 -3.47
N ASP A 18 -6.71 3.32 -4.09
CA ASP A 18 -6.14 2.50 -5.17
C ASP A 18 -5.58 1.18 -4.65
N MET A 19 -4.69 1.23 -3.64
CA MET A 19 -4.15 0.04 -2.98
C MET A 19 -4.04 0.28 -1.47
N CYS A 20 -4.45 -0.69 -0.66
CA CYS A 20 -4.42 -0.62 0.80
C CYS A 20 -3.80 -1.87 1.41
N HIS A 21 -2.78 -1.69 2.25
CA HIS A 21 -2.33 -2.71 3.19
C HIS A 21 -3.07 -2.50 4.52
N VAL A 22 -4.11 -3.30 4.72
CA VAL A 22 -5.05 -3.18 5.86
C VAL A 22 -4.34 -3.32 7.22
N PRO A 23 -3.40 -4.27 7.44
CA PRO A 23 -2.75 -4.40 8.76
C PRO A 23 -2.05 -3.14 9.25
N SER A 24 -1.46 -2.35 8.35
CA SER A 24 -0.82 -1.07 8.71
C SER A 24 -1.66 0.16 8.37
N MET A 25 -2.87 -0.03 7.84
CA MET A 25 -3.74 1.00 7.26
C MET A 25 -2.99 1.94 6.30
N THR A 26 -2.04 1.38 5.54
CA THR A 26 -1.24 2.14 4.58
C THR A 26 -1.89 2.11 3.22
N VAL A 27 -2.17 3.30 2.68
CA VAL A 27 -2.75 3.47 1.35
C VAL A 27 -1.68 4.00 0.41
N LEU A 28 -1.50 3.33 -0.72
CA LEU A 28 -0.74 3.84 -1.85
C LEU A 28 -1.73 4.47 -2.84
N GLU A 29 -1.64 5.79 -3.03
CA GLU A 29 -2.46 6.52 -4.01
C GLU A 29 -1.63 6.79 -5.27
N ALA A 30 -2.07 6.24 -6.40
CA ALA A 30 -1.45 6.45 -7.70
C ALA A 30 -1.93 7.77 -8.30
N ALA A 31 -1.23 8.86 -7.97
CA ALA A 31 -1.64 10.20 -8.36
C ALA A 31 -1.40 10.45 -9.87
N ALA A 32 -2.48 10.49 -10.63
CA ALA A 32 -2.50 10.66 -12.08
C ALA A 32 -2.18 12.10 -12.53
N ARG A 33 -1.88 12.28 -13.82
CA ARG A 33 -1.51 13.57 -14.44
C ARG A 33 -2.46 14.73 -14.11
N TRP A 34 -3.76 14.48 -14.19
CA TRP A 34 -4.81 15.50 -13.96
C TRP A 34 -4.91 15.94 -12.49
N GLN A 35 -4.29 15.22 -11.56
CA GLN A 35 -4.21 15.61 -10.14
C GLN A 35 -3.12 16.65 -9.87
N PHE A 36 -2.35 17.08 -10.87
CA PHE A 36 -1.29 18.09 -10.75
C PHE A 36 -1.60 19.32 -11.60
N TYR A 37 -1.12 20.49 -11.16
CA TYR A 37 -1.17 21.70 -11.99
C TYR A 37 -0.22 21.57 -13.20
N LEU A 38 -0.57 22.23 -14.30
CA LEU A 38 0.22 22.21 -15.52
C LEU A 38 1.66 22.68 -15.25
N ARG A 39 2.65 21.88 -15.66
CA ARG A 39 4.09 22.17 -15.48
C ARG A 39 4.50 22.41 -14.02
N SER A 40 3.80 21.81 -13.07
CA SER A 40 4.08 21.94 -11.64
C SER A 40 4.02 20.57 -10.95
N PRO A 41 4.92 20.29 -9.99
CA PRO A 41 4.81 19.10 -9.14
C PRO A 41 3.73 19.25 -8.06
N GLN A 42 3.07 20.42 -7.96
CA GLN A 42 2.02 20.64 -6.98
C GLN A 42 0.71 19.99 -7.42
N VAL A 43 0.10 19.26 -6.48
CA VAL A 43 -1.25 18.71 -6.66
C VAL A 43 -2.31 19.81 -6.70
N THR A 44 -3.38 19.57 -7.46
CA THR A 44 -4.55 20.44 -7.54
C THR A 44 -5.25 20.53 -6.18
N ALA A 45 -6.05 21.59 -5.96
CA ALA A 45 -6.84 21.75 -4.74
C ALA A 45 -7.74 20.53 -4.45
N LEU A 46 -8.36 19.95 -5.48
CA LEU A 46 -9.20 18.75 -5.35
C LEU A 46 -8.39 17.53 -4.89
N ALA A 47 -7.25 17.26 -5.53
CA ALA A 47 -6.39 16.14 -5.17
C ALA A 47 -5.83 16.31 -3.75
N ARG A 48 -5.39 17.52 -3.40
CA ARG A 48 -4.96 17.84 -2.03
C ARG A 48 -6.06 17.58 -1.01
N ARG A 49 -7.28 18.06 -1.27
CA ARG A 49 -8.40 17.90 -0.34
C ARG A 49 -8.76 16.45 -0.13
N ARG A 50 -8.75 15.64 -1.19
CA ARG A 50 -8.92 14.19 -1.12
C ARG A 50 -7.83 13.54 -0.26
N GLN A 51 -6.57 13.90 -0.45
CA GLN A 51 -5.45 13.38 0.33
C GLN A 51 -5.54 13.75 1.82
N GLU A 52 -5.97 14.98 2.14
CA GLU A 52 -6.25 15.41 3.51
C GLU A 52 -7.38 14.59 4.14
N LEU A 53 -8.47 14.34 3.40
CA LEU A 53 -9.59 13.53 3.87
C LEU A 53 -9.16 12.09 4.19
N LEU A 54 -8.40 11.44 3.29
CA LEU A 54 -7.90 10.09 3.54
C LEU A 54 -7.01 10.02 4.80
N ARG A 55 -6.15 11.02 5.03
CA ARG A 55 -5.35 11.09 6.26
C ARG A 55 -6.24 11.29 7.49
N ALA A 56 -7.26 12.15 7.40
CA ALA A 56 -8.21 12.39 8.49
C ALA A 56 -9.05 11.14 8.84
N MET A 57 -9.26 10.23 7.88
CA MET A 57 -9.90 8.93 8.11
C MET A 57 -8.98 7.91 8.81
N GLY A 58 -7.72 8.25 9.08
CA GLY A 58 -6.75 7.40 9.78
C GLY A 58 -5.81 6.62 8.86
N PHE A 59 -5.85 6.83 7.54
CA PHE A 59 -4.92 6.16 6.62
C PHE A 59 -3.52 6.77 6.66
N LYS A 60 -2.50 5.91 6.62
CA LYS A 60 -1.12 6.30 6.31
C LYS A 60 -0.97 6.42 4.80
N LEU A 61 -1.15 7.63 4.29
CA LEU A 61 -1.18 7.88 2.84
C LEU A 61 0.22 8.06 2.25
N VAL A 62 0.59 7.17 1.34
CA VAL A 62 1.77 7.26 0.47
C VAL A 62 1.28 7.66 -0.92
N VAL A 63 1.68 8.84 -1.38
CA VAL A 63 1.30 9.34 -2.70
C VAL A 63 2.40 8.98 -3.70
N LEU A 64 2.01 8.38 -4.82
CA LEU A 64 2.87 8.02 -5.93
C LEU A 64 2.60 8.93 -7.14
N PRO A 65 3.39 10.00 -7.34
CA PRO A 65 3.16 10.93 -8.45
C PRO A 65 3.45 10.29 -9.82
N TYR A 66 2.58 10.50 -10.80
CA TYR A 66 2.76 9.98 -12.16
C TYR A 66 4.16 10.27 -12.73
N HIS A 67 4.66 11.49 -12.56
CA HIS A 67 5.92 11.94 -13.15
C HIS A 67 7.15 11.26 -12.52
N ARG A 68 7.03 10.81 -11.27
CA ARG A 68 8.08 10.00 -10.62
C ARG A 68 7.97 8.56 -11.06
N TRP A 69 6.75 8.01 -11.13
CA TRP A 69 6.53 6.62 -11.52
C TRP A 69 6.91 6.35 -12.98
N GLU A 70 6.49 7.22 -13.90
CA GLU A 70 6.76 7.10 -15.34
C GLU A 70 8.24 7.31 -15.70
N ALA A 71 9.00 7.99 -14.83
CA ALA A 71 10.45 8.17 -15.03
C ALA A 71 11.26 6.89 -14.72
N LEU A 72 10.66 5.89 -14.06
CA LEU A 72 11.33 4.63 -13.73
C LEU A 72 11.24 3.67 -14.92
N GLN A 73 12.41 3.23 -15.40
CA GLN A 73 12.52 2.50 -16.67
C GLN A 73 12.06 1.05 -16.59
N ASP A 74 12.25 0.39 -15.45
CA ASP A 74 11.98 -1.03 -15.29
C ASP A 74 11.29 -1.34 -13.95
N ASP A 75 10.86 -2.60 -13.83
CA ASP A 75 10.14 -3.09 -12.65
C ASP A 75 11.04 -3.18 -11.41
N ALA A 76 12.36 -3.33 -11.59
CA ALA A 76 13.30 -3.34 -10.48
C ALA A 76 13.44 -1.95 -9.84
N ALA A 77 13.53 -0.90 -10.66
CA ALA A 77 13.54 0.49 -10.23
C ALA A 77 12.22 0.88 -9.57
N LYS A 78 11.08 0.44 -10.12
CA LYS A 78 9.76 0.61 -9.51
C LYS A 78 9.64 -0.08 -8.16
N ALA A 79 10.10 -1.33 -8.04
CA ALA A 79 10.10 -2.06 -6.78
C ALA A 79 11.02 -1.40 -5.74
N ALA A 80 12.22 -0.97 -6.13
CA ALA A 80 13.14 -0.25 -5.26
C ALA A 80 12.54 1.08 -4.76
N TYR A 81 11.89 1.83 -5.66
CA TYR A 81 11.22 3.08 -5.30
C TYR A 81 10.07 2.87 -4.32
N LEU A 82 9.22 1.86 -4.55
CA LEU A 82 8.15 1.52 -3.61
C LEU A 82 8.69 1.09 -2.24
N ARG A 83 9.80 0.34 -2.18
CA ARG A 83 10.44 -0.03 -0.90
C ARG A 83 10.94 1.18 -0.11
N GLN A 84 11.37 2.23 -0.79
CA GLN A 84 11.79 3.48 -0.13
C GLN A 84 10.60 4.28 0.42
N LEU A 85 9.45 4.24 -0.28
CA LEU A 85 8.27 5.02 0.09
C LEU A 85 7.40 4.32 1.13
N LEU A 86 7.27 3.00 1.05
CA LEU A 86 6.39 2.23 1.92
C LEU A 86 7.01 2.07 3.32
N PRO A 87 6.22 2.25 4.38
CA PRO A 87 6.71 2.10 5.74
C PRO A 87 7.04 0.62 6.04
N ALA A 88 8.06 0.38 6.88
CA ALA A 88 8.58 -0.96 7.14
C ALA A 88 7.53 -1.98 7.61
N GLN A 89 6.46 -1.53 8.28
CA GLN A 89 5.37 -2.40 8.74
C GLN A 89 4.62 -3.08 7.59
N VAL A 90 4.66 -2.53 6.37
CA VAL A 90 4.08 -3.15 5.17
C VAL A 90 4.81 -4.44 4.79
N PHE A 91 6.10 -4.56 5.13
CA PHE A 91 6.92 -5.72 4.82
C PHE A 91 7.05 -6.71 6.00
N ALA A 92 6.57 -6.35 7.18
CA ALA A 92 6.72 -7.14 8.40
C ALA A 92 5.71 -8.31 8.49
N THR A 93 4.54 -8.19 7.85
CA THR A 93 3.44 -9.15 7.99
C THR A 93 3.68 -10.48 7.29
N SER A 94 4.54 -10.51 6.26
CA SER A 94 4.90 -11.73 5.52
C SER A 94 5.66 -12.79 6.35
N ALA A 95 6.03 -12.50 7.60
CA ALA A 95 6.76 -13.43 8.47
C ALA A 95 5.88 -14.11 9.54
N SER A 96 4.71 -13.58 9.89
CA SER A 96 3.93 -14.07 11.05
C SER A 96 2.96 -15.21 10.72
N ASP A 97 2.55 -15.37 9.47
CA ASP A 97 1.66 -16.47 9.05
C ASP A 97 2.39 -17.80 8.83
N ALA A 98 3.73 -17.77 8.71
CA ALA A 98 4.54 -18.98 8.63
C ALA A 98 4.70 -19.70 9.98
N HIS A 99 4.35 -19.05 11.11
CA HIS A 99 4.52 -19.65 12.44
C HIS A 99 3.22 -20.26 13.03
N GLN A 100 2.05 -19.92 12.48
CA GLN A 100 0.78 -20.49 12.94
C GLN A 100 0.41 -21.79 12.20
N SER A 101 0.88 -21.99 10.97
CA SER A 101 0.67 -23.23 10.21
C SER A 101 1.50 -24.41 10.72
N VAL A 102 2.67 -24.18 11.32
CA VAL A 102 3.53 -25.26 11.87
C VAL A 102 3.02 -25.76 13.23
N THR A 103 2.35 -24.92 14.01
CA THR A 103 1.92 -25.28 15.37
C THR A 103 0.60 -26.05 15.40
N GLN A 104 -0.19 -26.01 14.31
CA GLN A 104 -1.47 -26.70 14.22
C GLN A 104 -1.35 -28.17 13.75
N GLU A 105 -0.25 -28.55 13.08
CA GLU A 105 0.00 -29.96 12.72
C GLU A 105 0.56 -30.79 13.90
N ALA A 106 1.28 -30.16 14.85
CA ALA A 106 1.88 -30.87 15.98
C ALA A 106 0.88 -31.28 17.08
N SER A 107 -0.33 -30.69 17.10
CA SER A 107 -1.36 -30.97 18.10
C SER A 107 -2.38 -32.04 17.67
N GLY A 108 -2.30 -32.53 16.43
CA GLY A 108 -3.19 -33.57 15.89
C GLY A 108 -2.71 -35.02 16.03
N GLN A 109 -1.46 -35.26 16.43
CA GLN A 109 -0.86 -36.61 16.47
C GLN A 109 -0.74 -37.25 17.87
N ALA A 110 -1.21 -36.60 18.94
CA ALA A 110 -1.10 -37.14 20.30
C ALA A 110 -2.36 -37.89 20.79
N ALA A 111 -3.36 -38.09 19.92
CA ALA A 111 -4.65 -38.70 20.28
C ALA A 111 -4.92 -40.00 19.50
N GLU A 112 -3.94 -40.88 19.38
CA GLU A 112 -4.15 -42.27 18.92
C GLU A 112 -2.96 -43.14 19.36
N SER A 113 -3.02 -43.66 20.59
CA SER A 113 -2.30 -44.86 21.08
C SER A 113 -2.88 -45.31 22.42
#